data_AF-A0A6M3LNY7-F1
#
_entry.id   AF-A0A6M3LNY7-F1
#
_cell.length_a   1.000
_cell.length_b   1.000
_cell.length_c   1.000
_cell.angle_alpha   90.00
_cell.angle_beta   90.00
_cell.angle_gamma   90.00
#
_symmetry.space_group_name_H-M   'P 1'
#
loop_
_entity.id
_entity.type
_entity.pdbx_description
1 polymer ?
#
loop_
_entity_poly.entity_id
_entity_poly.type
_entity_poly.pdbx_seq_one_letter_code
_entity_poly.pdbx_strand_id
1 'polypeptide(L)'
;MKTTQKQFELFKSECQKWIDRFEISHWDIVYEHKAEKGNYANTLRNIESLNAVIGLGEELDIDGLDLGISIDDYIKVLAKHEVLHILCGKVSEYGTSREFTFTDIRRAEEELVRKLEKIIN
;
A
#
# COMPACT_ATOMS: atom_id res chain seq x y z
N MET A 1 20.06 -5.27 -5.03
CA MET A 1 20.47 -4.19 -4.08
C MET A 1 19.88 -4.38 -2.67
N LYS A 2 20.65 -4.14 -1.59
CA LYS A 2 20.11 -4.09 -0.22
C LYS A 2 19.52 -2.71 0.13
N THR A 3 18.37 -2.67 0.79
CA THR A 3 17.79 -1.43 1.32
C THR A 3 18.39 -1.07 2.67
N THR A 4 18.45 0.23 2.97
CA THR A 4 19.04 0.76 4.21
C THR A 4 17.96 1.17 5.21
N GLN A 5 18.32 1.31 6.49
CA GLN A 5 17.40 1.86 7.50
C GLN A 5 16.89 3.26 7.10
N LYS A 6 17.73 4.12 6.51
CA LYS A 6 17.33 5.45 6.05
C LYS A 6 16.24 5.37 4.98
N GLN A 7 16.36 4.40 4.07
CA GLN A 7 15.37 4.14 3.03
C GLN A 7 14.07 3.57 3.60
N PHE A 8 14.15 2.75 4.64
CA PHE A 8 12.96 2.29 5.35
C PHE A 8 12.24 3.42 6.10
N GLU A 9 12.97 4.34 6.73
CA GLU A 9 12.36 5.54 7.34
C GLU A 9 11.74 6.46 6.28
N LEU A 10 12.37 6.62 5.11
CA LEU A 10 11.79 7.33 3.97
C LEU A 10 10.47 6.67 3.55
N PHE A 11 10.48 5.35 3.36
CA PHE A 11 9.31 4.56 2.99
C PHE A 11 8.15 4.80 3.97
N LYS A 12 8.39 4.67 5.29
CA LYS A 12 7.39 4.93 6.34
C LYS A 12 6.83 6.35 6.25
N SER A 13 7.70 7.35 6.11
CA SER A 13 7.27 8.76 6.05
C SER A 13 6.38 9.04 4.84
N GLU A 14 6.68 8.40 3.70
CA GLU A 14 5.89 8.54 2.49
C GLU A 14 4.58 7.75 2.58
N CYS A 15 4.58 6.57 3.20
CA CYS A 15 3.33 5.88 3.52
C CYS A 15 2.41 6.77 4.38
N GLN A 16 2.93 7.38 5.44
CA GLN A 16 2.14 8.26 6.31
C GLN A 16 1.52 9.44 5.55
N LYS A 17 2.32 10.11 4.72
CA LYS A 17 1.84 11.20 3.86
C LYS A 17 0.68 10.77 2.95
N TRP A 18 0.73 9.56 2.39
CA TRP A 18 -0.36 9.04 1.57
C TRP A 18 -1.55 8.60 2.41
N ILE A 19 -1.33 8.00 3.59
CA ILE A 19 -2.38 7.64 4.55
C ILE A 19 -3.21 8.87 4.92
N ASP A 20 -2.54 9.98 5.23
CA ASP A 20 -3.18 11.26 5.55
C ASP A 20 -3.95 11.79 4.34
N ARG A 21 -3.33 11.76 3.14
CA ARG A 21 -3.96 12.23 1.90
C ARG A 21 -5.18 11.40 1.49
N PHE A 22 -5.18 10.10 1.76
CA PHE A 22 -6.29 9.19 1.44
C PHE A 22 -7.36 9.11 2.54
N GLU A 23 -7.21 9.88 3.63
CA GLU A 23 -8.11 9.84 4.79
C GLU A 23 -8.26 8.42 5.39
N ILE A 24 -7.19 7.62 5.38
CA ILE A 24 -7.18 6.25 5.93
C ILE A 24 -6.43 6.14 7.27
N SER A 25 -6.24 7.25 7.98
CA SER A 25 -5.57 7.31 9.30
C SER A 25 -6.31 6.59 10.43
N HIS A 26 -7.54 6.12 10.18
CA HIS A 26 -8.29 5.27 11.12
C HIS A 26 -7.83 3.81 11.10
N TRP A 27 -6.93 3.43 10.19
CA TRP A 27 -6.31 2.12 10.17
C TRP A 27 -5.16 2.03 11.17
N ASP A 28 -5.06 0.90 11.85
CA ASP A 28 -3.89 0.57 12.67
C ASP A 28 -2.78 -0.03 11.77
N ILE A 29 -1.76 0.78 11.48
CA ILE A 29 -0.69 0.45 10.52
C ILE A 29 0.61 0.13 11.25
N VAL A 30 1.12 -1.07 11.00
CA VAL A 30 2.45 -1.52 11.44
C VAL A 30 3.39 -1.57 10.23
N TYR A 31 4.64 -1.19 10.43
CA TYR A 31 5.67 -1.23 9.39
C TYR A 31 6.71 -2.31 9.67
N GLU A 32 7.11 -3.03 8.63
CA GLU A 32 8.15 -4.05 8.72
C GLU A 32 9.26 -3.85 7.68
N HIS A 33 10.50 -4.13 8.07
CA HIS A 33 11.64 -4.17 7.16
C HIS A 33 12.18 -5.60 7.23
N LYS A 34 11.87 -6.40 6.22
CA LYS A 34 12.14 -7.84 6.25
C LYS A 34 12.49 -8.37 4.86
N ALA A 35 13.40 -9.33 4.79
CA ALA A 35 13.64 -10.07 3.56
C ALA A 35 12.44 -10.96 3.21
N GLU A 36 11.69 -10.59 2.17
CA GLU A 36 10.76 -11.48 1.49
C GLU A 36 11.25 -11.73 0.06
N LYS A 37 11.55 -12.99 -0.26
CA LYS A 37 11.98 -13.36 -1.61
C LYS A 37 10.87 -13.07 -2.61
N GLY A 38 11.16 -12.22 -3.60
CA GLY A 38 10.28 -11.94 -4.73
C GLY A 38 9.30 -10.78 -4.54
N ASN A 39 9.27 -10.15 -3.36
CA ASN A 39 8.44 -8.97 -3.08
C ASN A 39 9.33 -7.79 -2.70
N TYR A 40 9.21 -6.68 -3.44
CA TYR A 40 9.93 -5.44 -3.15
C TYR A 40 9.31 -4.66 -1.99
N ALA A 41 7.99 -4.73 -1.89
CA ALA A 41 7.17 -4.25 -0.80
C ALA A 41 5.93 -5.14 -0.73
N ASN A 42 5.26 -5.14 0.42
CA ASN A 42 4.05 -5.92 0.62
C ASN A 42 3.06 -5.22 1.56
N THR A 43 1.79 -5.55 1.40
CA THR A 43 0.71 -5.11 2.28
C THR A 43 -0.16 -6.29 2.67
N LEU A 44 -0.20 -6.58 3.97
CA LEU A 44 -1.19 -7.45 4.57
C LEU A 44 -2.26 -6.58 5.25
N ARG A 45 -3.52 -6.97 5.16
CA ARG A 45 -4.63 -6.16 5.70
C ARG A 45 -5.74 -7.05 6.25
N ASN A 46 -6.42 -6.57 7.28
CA ASN A 46 -7.68 -7.12 7.76
C ASN A 46 -8.74 -6.00 7.71
N ILE A 47 -9.76 -6.19 6.88
CA ILE A 47 -10.83 -5.19 6.67
C ILE A 47 -11.77 -5.11 7.87
N GLU A 48 -11.97 -6.20 8.61
CA GLU A 48 -12.88 -6.25 9.75
C GLU A 48 -12.32 -5.49 10.95
N SER A 49 -11.03 -5.67 11.24
CA SER A 49 -10.34 -5.02 12.35
C SER A 49 -9.61 -3.74 11.96
N LEU A 50 -9.64 -3.34 10.69
CA LEU A 50 -8.99 -2.13 10.16
C LEU A 50 -7.51 -2.05 10.52
N ASN A 51 -6.79 -3.16 10.40
CA ASN A 51 -5.35 -3.20 10.63
C ASN A 51 -4.61 -3.60 9.35
N ALA A 52 -3.39 -3.10 9.20
CA ALA A 52 -2.52 -3.45 8.09
C ALA A 52 -1.05 -3.51 8.51
N VAL A 53 -0.31 -4.38 7.84
CA VAL A 53 1.14 -4.44 7.90
C VAL A 53 1.67 -4.04 6.53
N ILE A 54 2.51 -3.01 6.49
CA ILE A 54 3.19 -2.56 5.26
C ILE A 54 4.68 -2.85 5.40
N GLY A 55 5.21 -3.68 4.51
CA GLY A 55 6.62 -4.04 4.52
C GLY A 55 7.41 -3.46 3.35
N LEU A 56 8.67 -3.14 3.61
CA LEU A 56 9.70 -2.91 2.59
C LEU A 56 10.68 -4.10 2.61
N GLY A 57 11.01 -4.62 1.43
CA GLY A 57 12.00 -5.68 1.29
C GLY A 57 13.40 -5.22 1.68
N GLU A 58 14.12 -6.04 2.44
CA GLU A 58 15.57 -5.83 2.72
C GLU A 58 16.43 -5.93 1.46
N GLU A 59 15.94 -6.63 0.44
CA GLU A 59 16.61 -6.84 -0.84
C GLU A 59 15.66 -6.51 -1.99
N LEU A 60 16.07 -5.56 -2.82
CA LEU A 60 15.41 -5.21 -4.08
C LEU A 60 16.18 -5.87 -5.22
N ASP A 61 15.53 -6.77 -5.95
CA ASP A 61 16.11 -7.42 -7.14
C ASP A 61 15.99 -6.48 -8.36
N ILE A 62 16.72 -5.37 -8.29
CA ILE A 62 16.73 -4.32 -9.32
C ILE A 62 17.99 -4.37 -10.19
N ASP A 63 18.79 -5.43 -10.06
CA ASP A 63 20.03 -5.57 -10.79
C ASP A 63 19.70 -5.78 -12.28
N GLY A 64 20.09 -4.81 -13.13
CA GLY A 64 19.78 -4.82 -14.57
C GLY A 64 18.45 -4.17 -14.95
N LEU A 65 17.68 -3.64 -13.98
CA LEU A 65 16.51 -2.82 -14.26
C LEU A 65 16.92 -1.34 -14.38
N ASP A 66 16.66 -0.74 -15.55
CA ASP A 66 16.67 0.72 -15.69
C ASP A 66 15.35 1.26 -15.10
N LEU A 67 15.43 1.76 -13.88
CA LEU A 67 14.28 2.35 -13.19
C LEU A 67 13.86 3.69 -13.81
N GLY A 68 14.74 4.37 -14.55
CA GLY A 68 14.53 5.75 -15.03
C GLY A 68 14.41 6.80 -13.93
N ILE A 69 14.57 6.42 -12.65
CA ILE A 69 14.45 7.26 -11.46
C ILE A 69 15.48 6.88 -10.40
N SER A 70 15.66 7.74 -9.39
CA SER A 70 16.52 7.42 -8.25
C SER A 70 15.93 6.30 -7.39
N ILE A 71 16.77 5.59 -6.64
CA ILE A 71 16.31 4.56 -5.70
C ILE A 71 15.35 5.12 -4.64
N ASP A 72 15.62 6.33 -4.15
CA ASP A 72 14.77 6.99 -3.17
C ASP A 72 13.39 7.35 -3.76
N ASP A 73 13.33 7.73 -5.03
CA ASP A 73 12.06 7.95 -5.72
C ASP A 73 11.33 6.65 -6.00
N TYR A 74 12.04 5.57 -6.31
CA TYR A 74 11.45 4.24 -6.44
C TYR A 74 10.82 3.78 -5.12
N ILE A 75 11.48 4.02 -3.99
CA ILE A 75 10.92 3.74 -2.66
C ILE A 75 9.65 4.55 -2.40
N LYS A 76 9.58 5.82 -2.81
CA LYS A 76 8.35 6.63 -2.72
C LYS A 76 7.21 6.03 -3.55
N VAL A 77 7.53 5.49 -4.74
CA VAL A 77 6.56 4.82 -5.60
C VAL A 77 6.04 3.54 -4.93
N LEU A 78 6.92 2.71 -4.36
CA LEU A 78 6.53 1.53 -3.59
C LEU A 78 5.64 1.91 -2.39
N ALA A 79 6.04 2.92 -1.61
CA ALA A 79 5.27 3.39 -0.46
C ALA A 79 3.84 3.80 -0.84
N LYS A 80 3.69 4.52 -1.96
CA LYS A 80 2.38 4.88 -2.50
C LYS A 80 1.60 3.65 -2.94
N HIS A 81 2.24 2.71 -3.64
CA HIS A 81 1.61 1.49 -4.13
C HIS A 81 1.00 0.65 -2.99
N GLU A 82 1.74 0.46 -1.92
CA GLU A 82 1.26 -0.28 -0.75
C GLU A 82 0.06 0.41 -0.07
N VAL A 83 0.11 1.73 0.08
CA VAL A 83 -1.03 2.47 0.65
C VAL A 83 -2.27 2.39 -0.26
N LEU A 84 -2.11 2.31 -1.58
CA LEU A 84 -3.21 2.07 -2.50
C LEU A 84 -3.84 0.68 -2.32
N HIS A 85 -3.07 -0.35 -1.95
CA HIS A 85 -3.63 -1.65 -1.61
C HIS A 85 -4.54 -1.60 -0.38
N ILE A 86 -4.25 -0.73 0.59
CA ILE A 86 -5.14 -0.49 1.73
C ILE A 86 -6.41 0.23 1.27
N LEU A 87 -6.25 1.31 0.49
CA LEU A 87 -7.37 2.10 -0.04
C LEU A 87 -8.35 1.24 -0.86
N CYS A 88 -7.83 0.38 -1.74
CA CYS A 88 -8.62 -0.52 -2.57
C CYS A 88 -9.05 -1.80 -1.84
N GLY A 89 -8.60 -2.00 -0.60
CA GLY A 89 -8.62 -3.30 0.07
C GLY A 89 -10.02 -3.91 0.20
N LYS A 90 -11.04 -3.09 0.44
CA LYS A 90 -12.44 -3.52 0.59
C LYS A 90 -13.01 -4.06 -0.73
N VAL A 91 -12.74 -3.38 -1.84
CA VAL A 91 -13.16 -3.82 -3.18
C VAL A 91 -12.48 -5.14 -3.54
N SER A 92 -11.16 -5.24 -3.28
CA SER A 92 -10.41 -6.46 -3.55
C SER A 92 -10.90 -7.65 -2.72
N GLU A 93 -11.16 -7.46 -1.43
CA GLU A 93 -11.66 -8.51 -0.53
C GLU A 93 -13.05 -9.01 -0.95
N TYR A 94 -13.95 -8.09 -1.28
CA TYR A 94 -15.31 -8.44 -1.67
C TYR A 94 -15.36 -9.12 -3.02
N GLY A 95 -14.41 -8.81 -3.91
CA GLY A 95 -14.28 -9.45 -5.21
C GLY A 95 -13.72 -10.88 -5.16
N THR A 96 -12.97 -11.24 -4.11
CA THR A 96 -12.37 -12.58 -3.97
C THR A 96 -13.14 -13.49 -3.03
N SER A 97 -13.89 -12.94 -2.08
CA SER A 97 -14.72 -13.71 -1.16
C SER A 97 -16.05 -14.11 -1.78
N ARG A 98 -16.51 -15.33 -1.47
CA ARG A 98 -17.82 -15.85 -1.90
C ARG A 98 -18.98 -15.39 -1.02
N GLU A 99 -18.69 -14.65 0.05
CA GLU A 99 -19.66 -14.23 1.05
C GLU A 99 -20.37 -12.92 0.70
N PHE A 100 -19.80 -12.14 -0.23
CA PHE A 100 -20.32 -10.82 -0.60
C PHE A 100 -21.16 -10.85 -1.86
N THR A 101 -22.17 -9.99 -1.89
CA THR A 101 -23.03 -9.83 -3.06
C THR A 101 -22.46 -8.82 -4.05
N PHE A 102 -22.95 -8.84 -5.30
CA PHE A 102 -22.63 -7.79 -6.27
C PHE A 102 -22.96 -6.38 -5.75
N THR A 103 -24.01 -6.24 -4.94
CA THR A 103 -24.39 -4.97 -4.31
C THR A 103 -23.34 -4.49 -3.31
N ASP A 104 -22.72 -5.40 -2.55
CA ASP A 104 -21.65 -5.06 -1.62
C ASP A 104 -20.39 -4.58 -2.34
N ILE A 105 -20.01 -5.27 -3.42
CA ILE A 105 -18.89 -4.87 -4.28
C ILE A 105 -19.13 -3.47 -4.85
N ARG A 106 -20.32 -3.22 -5.43
CA ARG A 106 -20.67 -1.91 -6.00
C ARG A 106 -20.66 -0.80 -4.94
N ARG A 107 -21.13 -1.07 -3.72
CA ARG A 107 -21.06 -0.10 -2.62
C ARG A 107 -19.61 0.22 -2.24
N ALA A 108 -18.75 -0.78 -2.15
CA ALA A 108 -17.33 -0.58 -1.87
C ALA A 108 -16.63 0.22 -3.00
N GLU A 109 -17.00 -0.03 -4.25
CA GLU A 109 -16.52 0.74 -5.41
C GLU A 109 -16.96 2.21 -5.33
N GLU A 110 -18.23 2.49 -5.07
CA GLU A 110 -18.75 3.87 -4.92
C GLU A 110 -18.09 4.61 -3.74
N GLU A 111 -17.82 3.92 -2.62
CA GLU A 111 -17.06 4.47 -1.49
C GLU A 111 -15.62 4.84 -1.91
N LEU A 112 -14.96 3.99 -2.70
CA LEU A 112 -13.62 4.26 -3.24
C LEU A 112 -13.64 5.45 -4.21
N VAL A 113 -14.60 5.48 -5.15
CA VAL A 113 -14.75 6.58 -6.12
C VAL A 113 -14.89 7.92 -5.40
N ARG A 114 -15.78 8.01 -4.39
CA ARG A 114 -15.96 9.24 -3.60
C ARG A 114 -14.69 9.71 -2.92
N LYS A 115 -13.85 8.78 -2.43
CA LYS A 115 -12.55 9.13 -1.84
C LYS A 115 -11.60 9.67 -2.90
N LEU A 116 -11.54 9.05 -4.08
CA LEU A 116 -10.69 9.49 -5.18
C LEU A 116 -11.13 10.85 -5.74
N GLU A 117 -12.44 11.11 -5.87
CA GLU A 117 -12.98 12.39 -6.32
C GLU A 117 -12.51 13.56 -5.45
N LYS A 118 -12.42 13.39 -4.13
CA LYS A 118 -11.91 14.43 -3.21
C LYS A 118 -10.42 14.73 -3.38
N ILE A 119 -9.66 13.82 -3.99
CA ILE A 119 -8.20 13.92 -4.11
C ILE A 119 -7.78 14.53 -5.45
N ILE A 120 -8.63 14.35 -6.46
CA ILE A 120 -8.41 14.81 -7.83
C ILE A 120 -9.01 16.21 -8.04
N ASN A 121 -10.07 16.56 -7.31
CA ASN A 121 -10.66 17.90 -7.27
C ASN A 121 -10.00 18.80 -6.22
#